data_AF-A0A820WXE7-F1
#
_entry.id   AF-A0A820WXE7-F1
#
_cell.length_a   1.000
_cell.length_b   1.000
_cell.length_c   1.000
_cell.angle_alpha   90.00
_cell.angle_beta   90.00
_cell.angle_gamma   90.00
#
_symmetry.space_group_name_H-M   'P 1'
#
loop_
_entity.id
_entity.type
_entity.pdbx_description
1 polymer ?
#
loop_
_entity_poly.entity_id
_entity_poly.type
_entity_poly.pdbx_seq_one_letter_code
_entity_poly.pdbx_strand_id
1 'polypeptide(L)'
;MIDQARILLDRLKSGKYCDLKNDWKIITFFIGGNDLCIFCDDLNKHSPKNFTKYVTETLDYLHANIPRAFVNLVLVLDVRGVELLNAGGPVCKLLHKKTCPCAAFPTEDQATTLSEWIQSYHNMSINLVNSGCYDTRDDFTVVVQPFMAKTALPRLIGGDIDFTYFAPDCFHFSGKGHARAALSLWNNMLEPVGEKQWSWHEGENLKCPTEQNPYFFTSVNSPKHFESIPK
;
A
#
# COMPACT_ATOMS: atom_id res chain seq x y z
N MET A 1 -9.74 -11.11 3.75
CA MET A 1 -8.34 -10.93 3.30
C MET A 1 -7.72 -12.27 2.93
N ILE A 2 -7.64 -13.22 3.87
CA ILE A 2 -7.09 -14.58 3.63
C ILE A 2 -7.67 -15.31 2.41
N ASP A 3 -8.97 -15.16 2.14
CA ASP A 3 -9.60 -15.85 1.00
C ASP A 3 -9.05 -15.39 -0.36
N GLN A 4 -8.61 -14.12 -0.48
CA GLN A 4 -7.95 -13.66 -1.70
C GLN A 4 -6.58 -14.31 -1.87
N ALA A 5 -5.84 -14.56 -0.80
CA ALA A 5 -4.57 -15.28 -0.84
C ALA A 5 -4.76 -16.77 -1.19
N ARG A 6 -5.84 -17.40 -0.71
CA ARG A 6 -6.23 -18.76 -1.12
C ARG A 6 -6.54 -18.82 -2.61
N ILE A 7 -7.37 -17.90 -3.10
CA ILE A 7 -7.70 -17.80 -4.54
C ILE A 7 -6.45 -17.55 -5.38
N LEU A 8 -5.52 -16.70 -4.91
CA LEU A 8 -4.24 -16.48 -5.58
C LEU A 8 -3.45 -17.79 -5.68
N LEU A 9 -3.29 -18.53 -4.58
CA LEU A 9 -2.58 -19.80 -4.59
C LEU A 9 -3.24 -20.82 -5.53
N ASP A 10 -4.56 -20.93 -5.53
CA ASP A 10 -5.28 -21.85 -6.41
C ASP A 10 -5.07 -21.49 -7.90
N ARG A 11 -5.05 -20.20 -8.22
CA ARG A 11 -4.72 -19.71 -9.57
C ARG A 11 -3.28 -20.01 -9.94
N LEU A 12 -2.32 -19.84 -9.04
CA LEU A 12 -0.91 -20.19 -9.28
C LEU A 12 -0.74 -21.71 -9.48
N LYS A 13 -1.44 -22.54 -8.69
CA LYS A 13 -1.45 -23.99 -8.82
C LYS A 13 -2.02 -24.49 -10.15
N SER A 14 -2.90 -23.72 -10.79
CA SER A 14 -3.41 -24.07 -12.12
C SER A 14 -2.32 -24.13 -13.21
N GLY A 15 -1.15 -23.52 -12.97
CA GLY A 15 -0.02 -23.51 -13.89
C GLY A 15 -0.23 -22.70 -15.18
N LYS A 16 -1.37 -22.01 -15.32
CA LYS A 16 -1.73 -21.30 -16.56
C LYS A 16 -0.84 -20.08 -16.84
N TYR A 17 -0.34 -19.42 -15.79
CA TYR A 17 0.36 -18.13 -15.90
C TYR A 17 1.84 -18.18 -15.52
N CYS A 18 2.23 -19.09 -14.61
CA CYS A 18 3.61 -19.30 -14.19
C CYS A 18 3.76 -20.68 -13.54
N ASP A 19 4.98 -21.21 -13.50
CA ASP A 19 5.34 -22.38 -12.72
C ASP A 19 5.41 -21.99 -11.23
N LEU A 20 4.49 -22.54 -10.42
CA LEU A 20 4.42 -22.23 -8.99
C LEU A 20 5.75 -22.48 -8.26
N LYS A 21 6.50 -23.51 -8.62
CA LYS A 21 7.72 -23.92 -7.91
C LYS A 21 8.96 -23.20 -8.42
N ASN A 22 9.04 -22.98 -9.73
CA ASN A 22 10.29 -22.56 -10.38
C ASN A 22 10.33 -21.06 -10.70
N ASP A 23 9.19 -20.42 -10.94
CA ASP A 23 9.17 -19.00 -11.30
C ASP A 23 9.11 -18.11 -10.07
N TRP A 24 9.73 -16.93 -10.17
CA TRP A 24 9.56 -15.87 -9.18
C TRP A 24 8.23 -15.15 -9.37
N LYS A 25 7.53 -14.86 -8.27
CA LYS A 25 6.28 -14.09 -8.26
C LYS A 25 6.51 -12.75 -7.56
N ILE A 26 6.05 -11.67 -8.18
CA ILE A 26 5.86 -10.38 -7.49
C ILE A 26 4.40 -10.32 -7.07
N ILE A 27 4.16 -10.24 -5.76
CA ILE A 27 2.82 -10.16 -5.18
C ILE A 27 2.67 -8.78 -4.55
N THR A 28 1.76 -7.96 -5.06
CA THR A 28 1.49 -6.64 -4.49
C THR A 28 0.27 -6.68 -3.59
N PHE A 29 0.51 -6.40 -2.31
CA PHE A 29 -0.48 -6.37 -1.24
C PHE A 29 -0.80 -4.91 -0.92
N PHE A 30 -1.94 -4.43 -1.39
CA PHE A 30 -2.40 -3.07 -1.17
C PHE A 30 -3.86 -3.08 -0.73
N ILE A 31 -4.07 -2.97 0.59
CA ILE A 31 -5.38 -3.11 1.24
C ILE A 31 -5.47 -2.12 2.42
N GLY A 32 -6.65 -2.00 3.03
CA GLY A 32 -6.90 -1.16 4.21
C GLY A 32 -7.61 0.16 3.89
N GLY A 33 -7.63 0.60 2.63
CA GLY A 33 -8.34 1.82 2.24
C GLY A 33 -9.83 1.73 2.56
N ASN A 34 -10.45 0.59 2.25
CA ASN A 34 -11.86 0.34 2.58
C ASN A 34 -12.08 0.30 4.10
N ASP A 35 -11.22 -0.38 4.85
CA ASP A 35 -11.32 -0.44 6.32
C ASP A 35 -11.31 0.95 6.96
N LEU A 36 -10.43 1.85 6.47
CA LEU A 36 -10.38 3.24 6.92
C LEU A 36 -11.57 4.08 6.39
N CYS A 37 -12.10 3.76 5.22
CA CYS A 37 -13.24 4.45 4.63
C CYS A 37 -14.56 4.23 5.38
N ILE A 38 -14.71 3.05 6.01
CA ILE A 38 -15.89 2.65 6.80
C ILE A 38 -15.54 2.34 8.26
N PHE A 39 -14.43 2.87 8.76
CA PHE A 39 -13.92 2.51 10.09
C PHE A 39 -14.94 2.77 11.21
N CYS A 40 -15.75 3.81 11.04
CA CYS A 40 -16.75 4.27 11.98
C CYS A 40 -18.01 3.38 12.04
N ASP A 41 -18.18 2.43 11.11
CA ASP A 41 -19.28 1.47 11.13
C ASP A 41 -19.02 0.31 12.11
N ASP A 42 -17.76 -0.06 12.32
CA ASP A 42 -17.35 -1.08 13.29
C ASP A 42 -15.91 -0.81 13.78
N LEU A 43 -15.82 -0.12 14.93
CA LEU A 43 -14.55 0.28 15.51
C LEU A 43 -13.67 -0.89 15.96
N ASN A 44 -14.25 -2.07 16.20
CA ASN A 44 -13.47 -3.23 16.58
C ASN A 44 -12.88 -3.89 15.33
N LYS A 45 -13.73 -4.22 14.35
CA LYS A 45 -13.35 -4.91 13.12
C LYS A 45 -12.27 -4.16 12.34
N HIS A 46 -12.40 -2.84 12.21
CA HIS A 46 -11.48 -2.00 11.45
C HIS A 46 -10.33 -1.43 12.30
N SER A 47 -10.25 -1.77 13.59
CA SER A 47 -9.17 -1.28 14.45
C SER A 47 -7.79 -1.61 13.88
N PRO A 48 -6.76 -0.76 14.12
CA PRO A 48 -5.38 -1.03 13.68
C PRO A 48 -4.85 -2.40 14.11
N LYS A 49 -5.27 -2.86 15.30
CA LYS A 49 -4.93 -4.19 15.82
C LYS A 49 -5.52 -5.32 14.97
N ASN A 50 -6.81 -5.26 14.65
CA ASN A 50 -7.44 -6.31 13.84
C ASN A 50 -7.00 -6.25 12.38
N PHE A 51 -6.84 -5.04 11.81
CA PHE A 51 -6.22 -4.88 10.49
C PHE A 51 -4.85 -5.57 10.41
N THR A 52 -3.95 -5.25 11.34
CA THR A 52 -2.60 -5.83 11.37
C THR A 52 -2.67 -7.34 11.57
N LYS A 53 -3.56 -7.84 12.44
CA LYS A 53 -3.80 -9.28 12.59
C LYS A 53 -4.17 -9.95 11.27
N TYR A 54 -5.10 -9.39 10.50
CA TYR A 54 -5.52 -9.97 9.21
C TYR A 54 -4.40 -9.90 8.16
N VAL A 55 -3.58 -8.84 8.18
CA VAL A 55 -2.39 -8.74 7.33
C VAL A 55 -1.40 -9.85 7.71
N THR A 56 -1.07 -10.02 8.99
CA THR A 56 -0.21 -11.10 9.49
C THR A 56 -0.71 -12.47 9.06
N GLU A 57 -1.98 -12.81 9.34
CA GLU A 57 -2.56 -14.10 8.95
C GLU A 57 -2.45 -14.37 7.44
N THR A 58 -2.58 -13.33 6.62
CA THR A 58 -2.47 -13.47 5.16
C THR A 58 -1.02 -13.63 4.71
N LEU A 59 -0.09 -12.85 5.26
CA LEU A 59 1.34 -12.96 4.95
C LEU A 59 1.92 -14.31 5.42
N ASP A 60 1.53 -14.78 6.61
CA ASP A 60 1.90 -16.09 7.14
C ASP A 60 1.46 -17.21 6.19
N TYR A 61 0.23 -17.11 5.67
CA TYR A 61 -0.28 -18.06 4.69
C TYR A 61 0.52 -18.02 3.38
N LEU A 62 0.83 -16.84 2.85
CA LEU A 62 1.65 -16.71 1.63
C LEU A 62 3.05 -17.30 1.84
N HIS A 63 3.70 -16.95 2.95
CA HIS A 63 5.04 -17.42 3.32
C HIS A 63 5.10 -18.95 3.43
N ALA A 64 4.08 -19.56 4.03
CA ALA A 64 3.99 -21.01 4.19
C ALA A 64 3.71 -21.76 2.87
N ASN A 65 3.03 -21.14 1.90
CA ASN A 65 2.46 -21.87 0.76
C ASN A 65 3.01 -21.48 -0.63
N ILE A 66 3.67 -20.33 -0.77
CA ILE A 66 4.17 -19.84 -2.06
C ILE A 66 5.70 -19.77 -2.01
N PRO A 67 6.42 -20.61 -2.77
CA PRO A 67 7.87 -20.46 -2.90
C PRO A 67 8.23 -19.32 -3.87
N ARG A 68 9.49 -18.87 -3.89
CA ARG A 68 9.99 -17.84 -4.83
C ARG A 68 9.05 -16.63 -4.96
N ALA A 69 8.82 -15.91 -3.87
CA ALA A 69 7.92 -14.77 -3.86
C ALA A 69 8.56 -13.50 -3.28
N PHE A 70 8.41 -12.40 -4.01
CA PHE A 70 8.69 -11.05 -3.52
C PHE A 70 7.34 -10.37 -3.24
N VAL A 71 7.03 -10.15 -1.96
CA VAL A 71 5.76 -9.53 -1.57
C VAL A 71 5.97 -8.05 -1.29
N ASN A 72 5.33 -7.19 -2.08
CA ASN A 72 5.22 -5.76 -1.79
C ASN A 72 4.08 -5.52 -0.79
N LEU A 73 4.37 -5.12 0.44
CA LEU A 73 3.36 -4.59 1.36
C LEU A 73 3.28 -3.07 1.18
N VAL A 74 2.32 -2.62 0.39
CA VAL A 74 2.12 -1.19 0.13
C VAL A 74 1.36 -0.58 1.30
N LEU A 75 1.93 0.46 1.91
CA LEU A 75 1.22 1.17 2.98
C LEU A 75 -0.04 1.83 2.43
N VAL A 76 -1.13 1.76 3.19
CA VAL A 76 -2.40 2.37 2.77
C VAL A 76 -2.23 3.87 2.56
N LEU A 77 -2.90 4.43 1.56
CA LEU A 77 -2.93 5.88 1.34
C LEU A 77 -3.63 6.63 2.48
N ASP A 78 -3.38 7.93 2.58
CA ASP A 78 -4.14 8.81 3.48
C ASP A 78 -5.56 9.08 2.93
N VAL A 79 -6.54 8.32 3.43
CA VAL A 79 -7.94 8.42 2.97
C VAL A 79 -8.63 9.71 3.41
N ARG A 80 -8.04 10.52 4.30
CA ARG A 80 -8.62 11.83 4.67
C ARG A 80 -8.72 12.76 3.46
N GLY A 81 -7.91 12.55 2.44
CA GLY A 81 -7.99 13.28 1.16
C GLY A 81 -9.35 13.19 0.48
N VAL A 82 -10.17 12.17 0.78
CA VAL A 82 -11.51 12.02 0.20
C VAL A 82 -12.44 13.19 0.55
N GLU A 83 -12.27 13.80 1.72
CA GLU A 83 -13.01 15.01 2.09
C GLU A 83 -12.81 16.13 1.06
N LEU A 84 -11.56 16.32 0.59
CA LEU A 84 -11.22 17.33 -0.42
C LEU A 84 -11.74 16.94 -1.82
N LEU A 85 -11.79 15.65 -2.15
CA LEU A 85 -12.29 15.14 -3.43
C LEU A 85 -13.79 15.41 -3.62
N ASN A 86 -14.54 15.70 -2.55
CA ASN A 86 -15.92 16.18 -2.64
C ASN A 86 -16.09 17.46 -3.47
N ALA A 87 -15.01 18.22 -3.71
CA ALA A 87 -15.01 19.37 -4.62
C ALA A 87 -15.33 18.99 -6.08
N GLY A 88 -15.25 17.70 -6.45
CA GLY A 88 -15.58 17.19 -7.80
C GLY A 88 -17.08 17.28 -8.17
N GLY A 89 -17.93 17.75 -7.26
CA GLY A 89 -19.33 18.07 -7.51
C GLY A 89 -20.33 17.10 -6.85
N PRO A 90 -21.65 17.32 -7.07
CA PRO A 90 -22.70 16.60 -6.35
C PRO A 90 -22.68 15.08 -6.54
N VAL A 91 -22.33 14.61 -7.75
CA VAL A 91 -22.24 13.18 -8.05
C VAL A 91 -21.12 12.53 -7.23
N CYS A 92 -19.94 13.14 -7.19
CA CYS A 92 -18.82 12.63 -6.41
C CYS A 92 -19.12 12.62 -4.91
N LYS A 93 -19.72 13.70 -4.38
CA LYS A 93 -20.20 13.73 -2.98
C LYS A 93 -21.16 12.57 -2.65
N LEU A 94 -22.11 12.29 -3.54
CA LEU A 94 -23.07 11.20 -3.35
C LEU A 94 -22.38 9.83 -3.35
N LEU A 95 -21.40 9.63 -4.23
CA LEU A 95 -20.63 8.38 -4.31
C LEU A 95 -19.74 8.21 -3.07
N HIS A 96 -18.99 9.24 -2.68
CA HIS A 96 -18.13 9.21 -1.50
C HIS A 96 -18.91 8.96 -0.21
N LYS A 97 -20.12 9.52 -0.10
CA LYS A 97 -21.02 9.24 1.04
C LYS A 97 -21.39 7.75 1.15
N LYS A 98 -21.37 7.00 0.04
CA LYS A 98 -21.68 5.56 0.03
C LYS A 98 -20.42 4.71 0.19
N THR A 99 -19.30 5.09 -0.42
CA THR A 99 -18.11 4.24 -0.51
C THR A 99 -17.08 4.53 0.57
N CYS A 100 -17.03 5.76 1.08
CA CYS A 100 -16.04 6.20 2.06
C CYS A 100 -16.62 7.23 3.06
N PRO A 101 -17.77 6.94 3.69
CA PRO A 101 -18.50 7.92 4.49
C PRO A 101 -17.66 8.51 5.63
N CYS A 102 -16.88 7.70 6.33
CA CYS A 102 -16.16 8.11 7.54
C CYS A 102 -14.96 9.03 7.24
N ALA A 103 -14.42 9.01 6.02
CA ALA A 103 -13.34 9.89 5.60
C ALA A 103 -13.81 11.05 4.72
N ALA A 104 -14.93 10.87 3.99
CA ALA A 104 -15.50 11.91 3.14
C ALA A 104 -16.28 12.97 3.92
N PHE A 105 -16.91 12.58 5.03
CA PHE A 105 -17.75 13.45 5.86
C PHE A 105 -17.54 13.15 7.36
N PRO A 106 -16.31 13.26 7.88
CA PRO A 106 -16.03 12.95 9.29
C PRO A 106 -16.64 14.00 10.23
N THR A 107 -17.05 13.58 11.43
CA THR A 107 -17.11 14.49 12.59
C THR A 107 -15.69 14.84 13.06
N GLU A 108 -15.54 15.83 13.94
CA GLU A 108 -14.23 16.22 14.49
C GLU A 108 -13.53 15.04 15.22
N ASP A 109 -14.29 14.28 16.03
CA ASP A 109 -13.79 13.08 16.71
C ASP A 109 -13.39 11.98 15.70
N GLN A 110 -14.17 11.80 14.64
CA GLN A 110 -13.85 10.83 13.58
C GLN A 110 -12.61 11.24 12.81
N ALA A 111 -12.42 12.53 12.50
CA ALA A 111 -11.24 13.03 11.80
C ALA A 111 -9.96 12.80 12.63
N THR A 112 -10.05 13.05 13.95
CA THR A 112 -8.96 12.80 14.90
C THR A 112 -8.63 11.31 14.96
N THR A 113 -9.65 10.46 15.17
CA THR A 113 -9.49 9.01 15.24
C THR A 113 -8.90 8.44 13.94
N LEU A 114 -9.40 8.90 12.79
CA LEU A 114 -8.92 8.45 11.48
C LEU A 114 -7.44 8.80 11.26
N SER A 115 -7.01 9.99 11.68
CA SER A 115 -5.60 10.40 11.64
C SER A 115 -4.70 9.47 12.47
N GLU A 116 -5.13 9.11 13.68
CA GLU A 116 -4.39 8.19 14.54
C GLU A 116 -4.37 6.76 13.99
N TRP A 117 -5.47 6.32 13.38
CA TRP A 117 -5.60 4.98 12.82
C TRP A 117 -4.75 4.80 11.56
N ILE A 118 -4.69 5.79 10.67
CA ILE A 118 -3.78 5.77 9.51
C ILE A 118 -2.33 5.59 9.98
N GLN A 119 -1.89 6.39 10.96
CA GLN A 119 -0.55 6.27 11.52
C GLN A 119 -0.32 4.90 12.16
N SER A 120 -1.31 4.38 12.88
CA SER A 120 -1.24 3.05 13.49
C SER A 120 -1.16 1.92 12.46
N TYR A 121 -1.95 1.99 11.38
CA TYR A 121 -1.89 1.04 10.25
C TYR A 121 -0.49 1.02 9.65
N HIS A 122 0.10 2.21 9.41
CA HIS A 122 1.47 2.33 8.87
C HIS A 122 2.50 1.74 9.83
N ASN A 123 2.53 2.22 11.08
CA ASN A 123 3.54 1.82 12.06
C ASN A 123 3.48 0.32 12.38
N MET A 124 2.27 -0.24 12.55
CA MET A 124 2.12 -1.66 12.84
C MET A 124 2.50 -2.53 11.64
N SER A 125 2.20 -2.11 10.41
CA SER A 125 2.64 -2.81 9.18
C SER A 125 4.15 -2.78 9.00
N ILE A 126 4.77 -1.63 9.26
CA ILE A 126 6.23 -1.46 9.23
C ILE A 126 6.89 -2.36 10.28
N ASN A 127 6.40 -2.32 11.53
CA ASN A 127 6.94 -3.12 12.62
C ASN A 127 6.80 -4.62 12.36
N LEU A 128 5.67 -5.06 11.78
CA LEU A 128 5.46 -6.45 11.38
C LEU A 128 6.55 -6.91 10.42
N VAL A 129 6.83 -6.17 9.35
CA VAL A 129 7.84 -6.55 8.36
C VAL A 129 9.26 -6.42 8.92
N ASN A 130 9.56 -5.31 9.62
CA ASN A 130 10.89 -5.05 10.20
C ASN A 130 11.25 -6.00 11.34
N SER A 131 10.29 -6.76 11.89
CA SER A 131 10.59 -7.84 12.83
C SER A 131 11.45 -8.96 12.22
N GLY A 132 11.53 -9.04 10.89
CA GLY A 132 12.27 -10.07 10.17
C GLY A 132 11.56 -11.43 10.13
N CYS A 133 10.30 -11.51 10.59
CA CYS A 133 9.57 -12.78 10.69
C CYS A 133 9.35 -13.50 9.34
N TYR A 134 9.51 -12.79 8.21
CA TYR A 134 9.38 -13.35 6.87
C TYR A 134 10.73 -13.58 6.15
N ASP A 135 11.85 -13.14 6.72
CA ASP A 135 13.19 -13.33 6.14
C ASP A 135 13.83 -14.62 6.68
N THR A 136 13.04 -15.70 6.74
CA THR A 136 13.46 -17.01 7.28
C THR A 136 13.85 -18.01 6.20
N ARG A 137 13.75 -17.61 4.93
CA ARG A 137 14.03 -18.42 3.74
C ARG A 137 14.59 -17.53 2.62
N ASP A 138 15.45 -18.10 1.78
CA ASP A 138 16.14 -17.34 0.72
C ASP A 138 15.27 -17.07 -0.51
N ASP A 139 14.10 -17.69 -0.61
CA ASP A 139 13.19 -17.57 -1.76
C ASP A 139 11.84 -16.92 -1.39
N PHE A 140 11.75 -16.21 -0.27
CA PHE A 140 10.58 -15.41 0.07
C PHE A 140 11.01 -14.17 0.85
N THR A 141 10.39 -13.04 0.57
CA THR A 141 10.53 -11.84 1.41
C THR A 141 9.27 -11.00 1.36
N VAL A 142 9.06 -10.18 2.39
CA VAL A 142 8.07 -9.12 2.41
C VAL A 142 8.79 -7.80 2.56
N VAL A 143 8.51 -6.85 1.66
CA VAL A 143 9.14 -5.53 1.64
C VAL A 143 8.06 -4.46 1.71
N VAL A 144 8.17 -3.55 2.67
CA VAL A 144 7.28 -2.38 2.76
C VAL A 144 7.58 -1.42 1.62
N GLN A 145 6.52 -0.95 0.95
CA GLN A 145 6.59 0.06 -0.10
C GLN A 145 5.78 1.29 0.34
N PRO A 146 6.43 2.32 0.93
CA PRO A 146 5.74 3.42 1.59
C PRO A 146 5.25 4.53 0.65
N PHE A 147 5.50 4.47 -0.66
CA PHE A 147 5.22 5.57 -1.60
C PHE A 147 3.79 6.15 -1.60
N MET A 148 2.80 5.44 -1.06
CA MET A 148 1.42 5.92 -0.93
C MET A 148 1.14 6.66 0.39
N ALA A 149 1.94 6.42 1.43
CA ALA A 149 1.65 6.86 2.79
C ALA A 149 1.65 8.39 2.96
N LYS A 150 2.53 9.10 2.24
CA LYS A 150 2.64 10.57 2.25
C LYS A 150 2.32 11.20 0.89
N THR A 151 1.71 10.43 -0.01
CA THR A 151 1.28 10.94 -1.31
C THR A 151 0.12 11.92 -1.13
N ALA A 152 0.35 13.18 -1.53
CA ALA A 152 -0.70 14.19 -1.56
C ALA A 152 -1.58 14.04 -2.81
N LEU A 153 -2.79 14.61 -2.74
CA LEU A 153 -3.66 14.71 -3.92
C LEU A 153 -2.95 15.51 -5.03
N PRO A 154 -2.99 15.04 -6.28
CA PRO A 154 -2.37 15.74 -7.41
C PRO A 154 -3.06 17.07 -7.67
N ARG A 155 -2.29 18.06 -8.11
CA ARG A 155 -2.71 19.45 -8.25
C ARG A 155 -2.36 19.99 -9.61
N LEU A 156 -3.26 20.76 -10.21
CA LEU A 156 -2.97 21.56 -11.40
C LEU A 156 -2.03 22.72 -11.02
N ILE A 157 -1.45 23.39 -12.03
CA ILE A 157 -0.58 24.57 -11.85
C ILE A 157 -1.29 25.71 -11.07
N GLY A 158 -2.63 25.74 -11.03
CA GLY A 158 -3.43 26.68 -10.24
C GLY A 158 -3.76 26.25 -8.79
N GLY A 159 -3.34 25.06 -8.34
CA GLY A 159 -3.61 24.55 -6.99
C GLY A 159 -4.93 23.79 -6.82
N ASP A 160 -5.78 23.76 -7.85
CA ASP A 160 -6.96 22.89 -7.88
C ASP A 160 -6.57 21.42 -7.96
N ILE A 161 -7.43 20.53 -7.48
CA ILE A 161 -7.24 19.08 -7.59
C ILE A 161 -7.24 18.70 -9.08
N ASP A 162 -6.22 17.97 -9.52
CA ASP A 162 -6.22 17.38 -10.85
C ASP A 162 -7.06 16.10 -10.86
N PHE A 163 -8.34 16.26 -11.19
CA PHE A 163 -9.29 15.15 -11.26
C PHE A 163 -8.97 14.12 -12.37
N THR A 164 -8.03 14.41 -13.29
CA THR A 164 -7.65 13.43 -14.34
C THR A 164 -6.93 12.20 -13.79
N TYR A 165 -6.45 12.24 -12.53
CA TYR A 165 -5.90 11.09 -11.83
C TYR A 165 -6.96 10.15 -11.25
N PHE A 166 -8.24 10.53 -11.28
CA PHE A 166 -9.35 9.79 -10.68
C PHE A 166 -10.34 9.32 -11.75
N ALA A 167 -10.99 8.20 -11.48
CA ALA A 167 -12.10 7.68 -12.26
C ALA A 167 -13.34 8.60 -12.13
N PRO A 168 -14.42 8.37 -12.89
CA PRO A 168 -15.62 9.20 -12.84
C PRO A 168 -16.30 9.31 -11.46
N ASP A 169 -15.93 8.47 -10.50
CA ASP A 169 -16.40 8.56 -9.12
C ASP A 169 -15.62 9.56 -8.24
N CYS A 170 -14.57 10.20 -8.79
CA CYS A 170 -13.63 11.08 -8.10
C CYS A 170 -12.88 10.43 -6.93
N PHE A 171 -12.81 9.09 -6.87
CA PHE A 171 -12.27 8.37 -5.72
C PHE A 171 -11.24 7.33 -6.13
N HIS A 172 -11.61 6.39 -6.99
CA HIS A 172 -10.66 5.39 -7.49
C HIS A 172 -9.73 6.02 -8.52
N PHE A 173 -8.53 5.46 -8.70
CA PHE A 173 -7.59 5.98 -9.69
C PHE A 173 -8.10 5.75 -11.12
N SER A 174 -7.86 6.74 -11.97
CA SER A 174 -7.96 6.56 -13.42
C SER A 174 -6.76 5.75 -13.92
N GLY A 175 -6.71 5.49 -15.23
CA GLY A 175 -5.50 4.96 -15.86
C GLY A 175 -4.25 5.82 -15.60
N LYS A 176 -4.39 7.15 -15.53
CA LYS A 176 -3.30 8.08 -15.19
C LYS A 176 -2.82 7.85 -13.74
N GLY A 177 -3.75 7.75 -12.79
CA GLY A 177 -3.42 7.47 -11.39
C GLY A 177 -2.79 6.09 -11.18
N HIS A 178 -3.31 5.06 -11.85
CA HIS A 178 -2.72 3.73 -11.79
C HIS A 178 -1.32 3.68 -12.42
N ALA A 179 -1.10 4.35 -13.55
CA ALA A 179 0.24 4.44 -14.17
C ALA A 179 1.24 5.12 -13.23
N ARG A 180 0.81 6.20 -12.55
CA ARG A 180 1.62 6.89 -11.55
C ARG A 180 1.94 6.00 -10.34
N ALA A 181 0.97 5.23 -9.85
CA ALA A 181 1.16 4.32 -8.71
C ALA A 181 2.15 3.21 -9.07
N ALA A 182 1.99 2.64 -10.26
CA ALA A 182 2.85 1.57 -10.76
C ALA A 182 4.31 2.04 -10.93
N LEU A 183 4.50 3.25 -11.46
CA LEU A 183 5.82 3.87 -11.58
C LEU A 183 6.50 4.06 -10.21
N SER A 184 5.78 4.63 -9.24
CA SER A 184 6.37 4.84 -7.91
C SER A 184 6.62 3.53 -7.17
N LEU A 185 5.74 2.52 -7.29
CA LEU A 185 6.00 1.17 -6.77
C LEU A 185 7.26 0.56 -7.41
N TRP A 186 7.41 0.66 -8.73
CA TRP A 186 8.58 0.17 -9.45
C TRP A 186 9.87 0.82 -8.94
N ASN A 187 9.87 2.15 -8.82
CA ASN A 187 11.00 2.90 -8.29
C ASN A 187 11.32 2.50 -6.85
N ASN A 188 10.31 2.33 -5.99
CA ASN A 188 10.44 1.88 -4.61
C ASN A 188 11.07 0.47 -4.50
N MET A 189 10.80 -0.44 -5.43
CA MET A 189 11.47 -1.76 -5.46
C MET A 189 12.97 -1.66 -5.81
N LEU A 190 13.38 -0.59 -6.49
CA LEU A 190 14.77 -0.29 -6.87
C LEU A 190 15.47 0.67 -5.89
N GLU A 191 14.85 0.97 -4.74
CA GLU A 191 15.42 1.79 -3.68
C GLU A 191 15.75 0.92 -2.45
N PRO A 192 16.94 1.10 -1.84
CA PRO A 192 17.30 0.41 -0.61
C PRO A 192 16.23 0.56 0.49
N VAL A 193 16.01 -0.49 1.27
CA VAL A 193 15.20 -0.40 2.50
C VAL A 193 15.85 0.63 3.44
N GLY A 194 15.06 1.60 3.90
CA GLY A 194 15.52 2.78 4.63
C GLY A 194 15.60 4.06 3.78
N GLU A 195 15.79 3.91 2.47
CA GLU A 195 15.90 5.03 1.52
C GLU A 195 14.72 5.12 0.55
N LYS A 196 13.68 4.31 0.77
CA LYS A 196 12.48 4.28 -0.08
C LYS A 196 11.71 5.60 -0.02
N GLN A 197 11.22 6.07 -1.16
CA GLN A 197 10.31 7.21 -1.22
C GLN A 197 8.98 6.92 -0.55
N TRP A 198 8.46 7.92 0.18
CA TRP A 198 7.18 7.86 0.92
C TRP A 198 6.02 8.52 0.17
N SER A 199 6.30 9.15 -0.96
CA SER A 199 5.34 9.88 -1.79
C SER A 199 5.72 9.72 -3.25
N TRP A 200 4.73 9.68 -4.14
CA TRP A 200 4.97 9.86 -5.57
C TRP A 200 5.12 11.35 -5.92
N HIS A 201 5.72 11.68 -7.07
CA HIS A 201 5.90 13.07 -7.50
C HIS A 201 5.62 13.23 -8.99
N GLU A 202 4.90 14.28 -9.39
CA GLU A 202 4.69 14.54 -10.83
C GLU A 202 6.03 14.72 -11.56
N GLY A 203 6.12 14.16 -12.78
CA GLY A 203 7.36 14.21 -13.57
C GLY A 203 8.47 13.27 -13.12
N GLU A 204 8.26 12.40 -12.12
CA GLU A 204 9.26 11.38 -11.77
C GLU A 204 9.57 10.46 -12.96
N ASN A 205 10.85 10.16 -13.16
CA ASN A 205 11.30 9.24 -14.20
C ASN A 205 11.28 7.78 -13.69
N LEU A 206 11.11 6.86 -14.64
CA LEU A 206 11.30 5.43 -14.38
C LEU A 206 12.77 5.17 -14.01
N LYS A 207 13.00 4.52 -12.87
CA LYS A 207 14.31 4.01 -12.50
C LYS A 207 14.59 2.71 -13.23
N CYS A 208 15.79 2.59 -13.77
CA CYS A 208 16.29 1.35 -14.36
C CYS A 208 17.28 0.70 -13.39
N PRO A 209 17.29 -0.64 -13.28
CA PRO A 209 18.37 -1.36 -12.58
C PRO A 209 19.73 -1.01 -13.19
N THR A 210 20.77 -0.98 -12.36
CA THR A 210 22.16 -0.76 -12.81
C THR A 210 22.91 -2.08 -12.85
N GLU A 211 24.09 -2.10 -13.47
CA GLU A 211 24.98 -3.28 -13.43
C GLU A 211 25.43 -3.60 -12.00
N GLN A 212 25.56 -2.60 -11.13
CA GLN A 212 25.94 -2.78 -9.73
C GLN A 212 24.78 -3.31 -8.88
N ASN A 213 23.54 -2.93 -9.19
CA ASN A 213 22.34 -3.35 -8.47
C ASN A 213 21.26 -3.88 -9.43
N PRO A 214 21.46 -5.05 -10.07
CA PRO A 214 20.52 -5.61 -11.05
C PRO A 214 19.37 -6.39 -10.36
N TYR A 215 18.87 -5.90 -9.22
CA TYR A 215 17.91 -6.60 -8.36
C TYR A 215 16.98 -5.65 -7.63
N PHE A 216 15.90 -6.20 -7.05
CA PHE A 216 15.06 -5.48 -6.10
C PHE A 216 15.66 -5.49 -4.70
N PHE A 217 15.51 -4.36 -4.01
CA PHE A 217 15.99 -4.21 -2.66
C PHE A 217 15.04 -4.80 -1.62
N THR A 218 15.64 -5.47 -0.65
CA THR A 218 15.05 -6.20 0.47
C THR A 218 15.78 -5.80 1.76
N SER A 219 15.29 -6.26 2.91
CA SER A 219 15.99 -6.09 4.19
C SER A 219 17.40 -6.70 4.20
N VAL A 220 17.63 -7.79 3.46
CA VAL A 220 18.89 -8.55 3.48
C VAL A 220 19.99 -7.99 2.57
N ASN A 221 19.63 -7.22 1.54
CA ASN A 221 20.58 -6.65 0.56
C ASN A 221 20.62 -5.11 0.57
N SER A 222 20.00 -4.47 1.57
CA SER A 222 20.09 -3.03 1.79
C SER A 222 21.15 -2.70 2.84
N PRO A 223 21.75 -1.49 2.81
CA PRO A 223 22.64 -1.04 3.88
C PRO A 223 21.91 -1.11 5.22
N LYS A 224 22.56 -1.69 6.23
CA LYS A 224 22.05 -1.60 7.60
C LYS A 224 22.22 -0.15 8.04
N HIS A 225 21.14 0.62 8.06
CA HIS A 225 21.16 1.89 8.77
C HIS A 225 21.42 1.58 10.25
N PHE A 226 22.62 1.88 10.72
CA PHE A 226 22.88 2.05 12.15
C PHE A 226 22.18 3.34 12.58
N GLU A 227 20.85 3.31 12.71
CA GLU A 227 20.15 4.38 13.40
C GLU A 227 20.46 4.25 14.89
N SER A 228 21.49 4.98 15.32
CA SER A 228 21.51 5.48 16.68
C SER A 228 20.19 6.22 16.91
N ILE A 229 19.32 5.64 17.73
CA ILE A 229 18.10 6.28 18.24
C ILE A 229 18.49 7.68 18.71
N PRO A 230 17.99 8.76 18.08
CA PRO A 230 18.19 10.09 18.63
C PRO A 230 17.50 10.12 20.00
N LYS A 231 18.26 10.53 21.02
CA LYS A 231 17.75 10.78 22.37
C LYS A 231 16.69 11.88 22.36
#